data_AF-K9YX33-F1
#
_entry.id   AF-K9YX33-F1
#
_cell.length_a   1.000
_cell.length_b   1.000
_cell.length_c   1.000
_cell.angle_alpha   90.00
_cell.angle_beta   90.00
_cell.angle_gamma   90.00
#
_symmetry.space_group_name_H-M   'P 1'
#
loop_
_entity.id
_entity.type
_entity.pdbx_description
1 polymer ?
#
loop_
_entity_poly.entity_id
_entity_poly.type
_entity_poly.pdbx_seq_one_letter_code
_entity_poly.pdbx_strand_id
1 'polypeptide(L)' 'MSDQTDEDKMIERLTIHKNLIGWVIEQLEAEGIKCERTTGNDPKGDILYFNPEDERRVKEIVREINQK' A
#
# COMPACT_ATOMS: atom_id res chain seq x y z
N MET A 1 -10.53 28.50 11.66
CA MET A 1 -10.68 27.34 10.78
C MET A 1 -9.87 27.67 9.54
N SER A 2 -8.71 27.05 9.39
CA SER A 2 -7.90 27.21 8.18
C SER A 2 -8.59 26.43 7.06
N ASP A 3 -9.08 27.13 6.04
CA ASP A 3 -9.60 26.50 4.83
C ASP A 3 -8.48 25.68 4.20
N GLN A 4 -8.64 24.35 4.13
CA GLN A 4 -7.73 23.50 3.37
C GLN A 4 -7.91 23.80 1.89
N THR A 5 -6.81 24.15 1.23
CA THR A 5 -6.76 24.28 -0.23
C THR A 5 -6.91 22.92 -0.89
N ASP A 6 -7.21 22.90 -2.18
CA ASP A 6 -7.23 21.64 -2.93
C ASP A 6 -5.83 21.01 -3.02
N GLU A 7 -4.77 21.82 -2.97
CA GLU A 7 -3.38 21.35 -2.84
C GLU A 7 -3.16 20.63 -1.50
N ASP A 8 -3.66 21.18 -0.39
CA ASP A 8 -3.53 20.55 0.93
C ASP A 8 -4.26 19.19 0.97
N LYS A 9 -5.46 19.11 0.40
CA LYS A 9 -6.21 17.85 0.31
C LYS A 9 -5.48 16.82 -0.55
N MET A 10 -4.81 17.26 -1.61
CA MET A 10 -4.03 16.39 -2.47
C MET A 10 -2.81 15.84 -1.72
N ILE A 11 -2.08 16.70 -0.99
CA ILE A 11 -0.95 16.29 -0.15
C ILE A 11 -1.41 15.31 0.95
N GLU A 12 -2.55 15.58 1.59
CA GLU A 12 -3.13 14.72 2.60
C GLU A 12 -3.46 13.33 2.04
N ARG A 13 -4.14 13.26 0.89
CA ARG A 13 -4.44 11.98 0.21
C ARG A 13 -3.18 11.20 -0.15
N LEU A 14 -2.17 11.88 -0.70
CA LEU A 14 -0.89 11.25 -1.04
C LEU A 14 -0.15 10.75 0.20
N THR A 15 -0.24 11.47 1.31
CA THR A 15 0.35 11.08 2.59
C THR A 15 -0.34 9.84 3.17
N ILE A 16 -1.67 9.82 3.16
CA ILE A 16 -2.47 8.66 3.57
C ILE A 16 -2.10 7.44 2.70
N HIS A 17 -2.08 7.61 1.38
CA HIS A 17 -1.69 6.55 0.44
C HIS A 17 -0.28 6.03 0.70
N LYS A 18 0.69 6.93 0.91
CA LYS A 18 2.07 6.58 1.25
C LYS A 18 2.15 5.75 2.52
N ASN A 19 1.42 6.13 3.57
CA ASN A 19 1.43 5.45 4.86
C ASN A 19 0.74 4.08 4.75
N LEU A 20 -0.38 3.99 4.03
CA LEU A 20 -1.09 2.74 3.77
C LEU A 20 -0.18 1.72 3.08
N ILE A 21 0.52 2.12 2.02
CA ILE A 21 1.45 1.22 1.30
C ILE A 21 2.56 0.74 2.23
N GLY A 22 3.17 1.64 3.00
CA GLY A 22 4.23 1.28 3.94
C GLY A 22 3.75 0.22 4.94
N TRP A 23 2.57 0.44 5.53
CA TRP A 23 1.99 -0.51 6.47
C TRP A 23 1.66 -1.86 5.82
N VAL A 24 1.14 -1.90 4.59
CA VAL A 24 0.90 -3.16 3.87
C VAL A 24 2.21 -3.93 3.66
N ILE A 25 3.28 -3.26 3.25
CA ILE A 25 4.60 -3.88 3.09
C ILE A 25 5.08 -4.48 4.41
N GLU A 26 4.95 -3.77 5.53
CA GLU A 26 5.32 -4.30 6.85
C GLU A 26 4.53 -5.56 7.21
N GLN A 27 3.22 -5.62 6.91
CA GLN A 27 2.41 -6.82 7.13
C GLN A 27 2.87 -7.99 6.25
N LEU A 28 3.19 -7.73 4.98
CA LEU A 28 3.68 -8.75 4.06
C LEU A 28 5.05 -9.30 4.49
N GLU A 29 5.97 -8.43 4.88
CA GLU A 29 7.30 -8.82 5.37
C GLU A 29 7.22 -9.62 6.68
N ALA A 30 6.30 -9.26 7.59
CA ALA A 30 6.05 -10.02 8.82
C ALA A 30 5.59 -11.46 8.55
N GLU A 31 4.89 -11.67 7.43
CA GLU A 31 4.45 -12.97 6.93
C GLU A 31 5.52 -13.69 6.06
N GLY A 32 6.70 -13.10 5.94
CA GLY A 32 7.83 -13.63 5.17
C GLY A 32 7.70 -13.43 3.65
N ILE A 33 6.78 -12.59 3.20
CA ILE A 33 6.57 -12.29 1.78
C ILE A 33 7.47 -11.12 1.39
N LYS A 34 8.44 -11.39 0.50
CA LYS A 34 9.30 -10.34 -0.05
C LYS A 34 8.51 -9.50 -1.04
N CYS A 35 8.49 -8.20 -0.84
CA CYS A 35 7.85 -7.24 -1.73
C CYS A 35 8.62 -5.93 -1.81
N GLU A 36 8.36 -5.16 -2.85
CA GLU A 36 8.94 -3.83 -3.06
C GLU A 36 7.85 -2.83 -3.47
N ARG A 37 8.07 -1.57 -3.11
CA ARG A 37 7.23 -0.46 -3.54
C ARG A 37 7.62 -0.02 -4.94
N THR A 38 6.64 0.18 -5.82
CA THR A 38 6.87 0.76 -7.14
C THR A 38 6.98 2.29 -7.09
N THR A 39 7.54 2.88 -8.13
CA THR A 39 7.68 4.33 -8.26
C THR A 39 7.07 4.82 -9.57
N GLY A 40 6.48 6.01 -9.56
CA GLY A 40 6.09 6.71 -10.79
C GLY A 40 4.85 6.15 -11.48
N ASN A 41 3.73 6.02 -10.75
CA ASN A 41 2.44 5.51 -11.28
C ASN A 41 2.63 4.23 -12.12
N ASP A 42 3.36 3.26 -11.56
CA ASP A 42 3.67 2.02 -12.25
C ASP A 42 2.36 1.29 -12.65
N PRO A 43 2.19 0.87 -13.91
CA PRO A 43 0.99 0.19 -14.37
C PRO A 43 0.74 -1.16 -13.69
N LYS A 44 1.74 -1.72 -12.99
CA LYS A 44 1.62 -2.95 -12.21
C LYS A 44 1.10 -2.71 -10.79
N GLY A 45 0.82 -1.46 -10.41
CA GLY A 45 0.30 -1.08 -9.10
C GLY A 45 1.40 -0.63 -8.14
N ASP A 46 1.03 -0.36 -6.88
CA ASP A 46 1.91 0.27 -5.88
C ASP A 46 2.91 -0.69 -5.20
N ILE A 47 2.68 -2.01 -5.31
CA ILE A 47 3.47 -3.05 -4.64
C ILE A 47 3.74 -4.19 -5.62
N LEU A 48 4.99 -4.62 -5.71
CA LEU A 48 5.42 -5.82 -6.42
C LEU A 48 5.81 -6.91 -5.42
N TYR A 49 5.25 -8.10 -5.55
CA TYR A 49 5.71 -9.31 -4.86
C TYR A 49 6.43 -10.22 -5.87
N PHE A 50 7.50 -10.88 -5.43
CA PHE A 50 8.42 -11.58 -6.35
C PHE A 50 8.00 -13.00 -6.72
N ASN A 51 7.25 -13.67 -5.84
CA ASN A 51 6.86 -15.06 -6.02
C ASN A 51 5.37 -15.17 -6.36
N PRO A 52 5.01 -15.77 -7.51
CA PRO A 52 3.60 -15.98 -7.88
C PRO A 52 2.80 -16.79 -6.86
N GLU A 53 3.46 -17.68 -6.11
CA GLU A 53 2.84 -18.52 -5.09
C GLU A 53 2.32 -17.72 -3.89
N ASP A 54 2.89 -16.53 -3.65
CA ASP A 54 2.48 -15.66 -2.55
C ASP A 54 1.20 -14.87 -2.89
N GLU A 55 0.74 -14.84 -4.15
CA GLU A 55 -0.43 -14.06 -4.58
C GLU A 55 -1.68 -14.36 -3.73
N ARG A 56 -1.93 -15.65 -3.43
CA ARG A 56 -3.08 -16.04 -2.60
C ARG A 56 -2.98 -15.48 -1.19
N ARG A 57 -1.79 -15.58 -0.58
CA ARG A 57 -1.52 -15.12 0.78
C ARG A 57 -1.60 -13.59 0.87
N VAL A 58 -1.05 -12.88 -0.12
CA VAL A 58 -1.16 -11.42 -0.22
C VAL A 58 -2.64 -11.00 -0.25
N LYS A 59 -3.48 -11.66 -1.07
CA LYS A 59 -4.92 -11.36 -1.14
C LYS A 59 -5.64 -11.63 0.19
N GLU A 60 -5.26 -12.69 0.91
CA GLU A 60 -5.82 -13.01 2.23
C GLU A 60 -5.47 -11.92 3.25
N ILE A 61 -4.20 -11.52 3.34
CA ILE A 61 -3.72 -10.45 4.24
C ILE A 61 -4.45 -9.14 3.94
N VAL A 62 -4.53 -8.72 2.67
CA VAL A 62 -5.26 -7.50 2.26
C VAL A 62 -6.75 -7.59 2.62
N ARG A 63 -7.36 -8.77 2.50
CA ARG A 63 -8.76 -8.95 2.90
C ARG A 63 -8.94 -8.80 4.40
N GLU A 64 -8.07 -9.39 5.22
CA GLU A 64 -8.12 -9.26 6.68
C GLU A 64 -7.92 -7.83 7.16
N ILE A 65 -7.00 -7.11 6.51
CA ILE A 65 -6.78 -5.68 6.69
C ILE A 65 -8.09 -4.89 6.50
N ASN A 66 -8.82 -5.16 5.42
CA ASN A 66 -10.06 -4.45 5.08
C ASN A 66 -11.27 -4.84 5.94
N GLN A 67 -11.15 -5.89 6.76
CA GLN A 67 -12.22 -6.36 7.66
C GLN A 67 -12.08 -5.84 9.10
N LYS A 68 -10.98 -5.14 9.41
CA LYS A 68 -10.73 -4.48 10.69
C LYS A 68 -11.16 -3.01 10.63
#